data_AF-A0AAE0X3K8-F1
#
_entry.id   AF-A0AAE0X3K8-F1
#
_cell.length_a   1.000
_cell.length_b   1.000
_cell.length_c   1.000
_cell.angle_alpha   90.00
_cell.angle_beta   90.00
_cell.angle_gamma   90.00
#
_symmetry.space_group_name_H-M   'P 1'
#
loop_
_entity.id
_entity.type
_entity.pdbx_description
1 polymer ?
#
loop_
_entity_poly.entity_id
_entity_poly.type
_entity_poly.pdbx_seq_one_letter_code
_entity_poly.pdbx_strand_id
1 'polypeptide(L)'
;MTSNGDLNNISAARPTVELLPDLANVDTHRSLGISAEDDDAAVRARYRLFLLPDNMSADADWIASLELHTALSMVDREILSRGADRLRILVLTGSLRTRSYSRLLAFEGARILHRLGCDVRVFDAAGLPMKDDVNHDHAKVQELRDLSKWSDGQFWVSPEQHGALTGVFKTQIDWIPLSTGSVRPTQGRTLAVAQVSGGSQSFNAVNALRILGRWMRMFVIPNQSSVPMAYTQFTAEAKGSRMMPSGNRDRLVDCMEELVKYTVVMRPSFDLFGDRYSEREERRVKLEKEKKRVELEKEMERVKLEGGEL
;
A
#
# COMPACT_ATOMS: atom_id res chain seq x y z
N MET A 1 47.11 5.91 -21.50
CA MET A 1 46.49 6.86 -20.56
C MET A 1 45.28 6.17 -19.95
N THR A 2 45.34 5.91 -18.66
CA THR A 2 44.29 5.26 -17.86
C THR A 2 43.07 6.17 -17.80
N SER A 3 42.03 5.82 -18.54
CA SER A 3 40.69 6.38 -18.37
C SER A 3 40.19 5.95 -16.99
N ASN A 4 40.31 6.86 -16.02
CA ASN A 4 39.55 6.73 -14.78
C ASN A 4 38.08 6.89 -15.13
N GLY A 5 37.41 5.74 -15.26
CA GLY A 5 35.96 5.52 -15.14
C GLY A 5 35.06 6.65 -15.62
N ASP A 6 34.60 6.55 -16.86
CA ASP A 6 33.40 7.27 -17.28
C ASP A 6 32.21 6.78 -16.44
N LEU A 7 31.68 7.65 -15.57
CA LEU A 7 30.50 7.36 -14.73
C LEU A 7 29.27 7.02 -15.58
N ASN A 8 29.27 7.45 -16.85
CA ASN A 8 28.20 7.23 -17.80
C ASN A 8 28.58 6.12 -18.78
N ASN A 9 28.84 4.91 -18.26
CA ASN A 9 29.16 3.75 -19.08
C ASN A 9 27.97 3.37 -20.00
N ILE A 10 27.93 3.95 -21.20
CA ILE A 10 26.91 3.72 -22.23
C ILE A 10 27.00 2.35 -22.90
N SER A 11 28.06 1.57 -22.64
CA SER A 11 28.22 0.23 -23.23
C SER A 11 27.18 -0.78 -22.71
N ALA A 12 26.54 -0.49 -21.58
CA ALA A 12 25.47 -1.30 -20.99
C ALA A 12 24.06 -0.72 -21.21
N ALA A 13 23.92 0.32 -22.06
CA ALA A 13 22.64 0.95 -22.32
C ALA A 13 21.67 -0.03 -23.01
N ARG A 14 20.52 -0.27 -22.38
CA ARG A 14 19.43 -1.04 -22.99
C ARG A 14 18.66 -0.14 -23.95
N PRO A 15 18.07 -0.69 -25.04
CA PRO A 15 17.13 0.05 -25.86
C PRO A 15 16.01 0.62 -24.99
N THR A 16 15.80 1.94 -25.04
CA THR A 16 14.72 2.63 -24.32
C THR A 16 13.59 2.94 -25.28
N VAL A 17 12.36 2.63 -24.86
CA VAL A 17 11.16 3.12 -25.53
C VAL A 17 10.79 4.44 -24.87
N GLU A 18 10.84 5.53 -25.62
CA GLU A 18 10.35 6.81 -25.15
C GLU A 18 8.83 6.82 -25.19
N LEU A 19 8.21 7.01 -24.01
CA LEU A 19 6.77 7.20 -23.89
C LEU A 19 6.52 8.70 -23.90
N LEU A 20 6.01 9.21 -25.02
CA LEU A 20 5.69 10.63 -25.14
C LEU A 20 4.43 10.95 -24.32
N PRO A 21 4.40 12.12 -23.64
CA PRO A 21 3.18 12.61 -23.00
C PRO A 21 2.06 12.75 -24.03
N ASP A 22 0.85 12.35 -23.65
CA ASP A 22 -0.31 12.53 -24.51
C ASP A 22 -0.84 13.97 -24.38
N LEU A 23 -0.14 14.91 -25.02
CA LEU A 23 -0.43 16.34 -24.99
C LEU A 23 -1.84 16.68 -25.50
N ALA A 24 -2.45 15.82 -26.32
CA ALA A 24 -3.81 16.02 -26.82
C ALA A 24 -4.88 15.76 -25.75
N ASN A 25 -4.57 14.95 -24.73
CA ASN A 25 -5.52 14.56 -23.68
C ASN A 25 -5.20 15.14 -22.29
N VAL A 26 -4.18 15.99 -22.15
CA VAL A 26 -3.82 16.65 -20.87
C VAL A 26 -5.00 17.43 -20.29
N ASP A 27 -5.79 18.09 -21.15
CA ASP A 27 -6.94 18.93 -20.75
C ASP A 27 -8.25 18.15 -20.59
N THR A 28 -8.26 16.83 -20.77
CA THR A 28 -9.52 16.05 -20.72
C THR A 28 -10.06 15.82 -19.31
N HIS A 29 -9.31 16.22 -18.27
CA HIS A 29 -9.63 15.96 -16.86
C HIS A 29 -10.06 14.51 -16.59
N ARG A 30 -9.59 13.55 -17.42
CA ARG A 30 -10.02 12.15 -17.36
C ARG A 30 -9.73 11.62 -15.96
N SER A 31 -10.75 10.99 -15.37
CA SER A 31 -10.71 10.34 -14.07
C SER A 31 -11.36 8.98 -14.18
N LEU A 32 -10.74 7.98 -13.57
CA LEU A 32 -11.31 6.64 -13.40
C LEU A 32 -11.88 6.44 -11.99
N GLY A 33 -11.93 7.51 -11.18
CA GLY A 33 -12.44 7.47 -9.81
C GLY A 33 -13.89 7.02 -9.71
N ILE A 34 -14.26 6.48 -8.56
CA ILE A 34 -15.61 5.98 -8.31
C ILE A 34 -16.53 7.20 -8.12
N SER A 35 -17.59 7.28 -8.93
CA SER A 35 -18.60 8.34 -8.83
C SER A 35 -19.37 8.21 -7.51
N ALA A 36 -20.01 9.27 -7.03
CA ALA A 36 -20.83 9.17 -5.81
C ALA A 36 -22.02 8.20 -5.97
N GLU A 37 -22.51 8.01 -7.21
CA GLU A 37 -23.65 7.14 -7.54
C GLU A 37 -23.26 5.66 -7.55
N ASP A 38 -22.04 5.35 -8.00
CA ASP A 38 -21.51 3.98 -8.08
C ASP A 38 -20.82 3.52 -6.79
N ASP A 39 -20.78 4.38 -5.77
CA ASP A 39 -20.03 4.15 -4.54
C ASP A 39 -20.93 3.75 -3.38
N ASP A 40 -20.46 2.81 -2.55
CA ASP A 40 -21.15 2.47 -1.31
C ASP A 40 -21.10 3.65 -0.34
N ALA A 41 -22.27 4.17 0.04
CA ALA A 41 -22.38 5.38 0.85
C ALA A 41 -21.69 5.24 2.23
N ALA A 42 -21.73 4.06 2.84
CA ALA A 42 -21.11 3.82 4.14
C ALA A 42 -19.58 3.75 4.04
N VAL A 43 -19.05 3.09 3.00
CA VAL A 43 -17.62 3.04 2.70
C VAL A 43 -17.10 4.44 2.35
N ARG A 44 -17.83 5.19 1.52
CA ARG A 44 -17.47 6.55 1.12
C ARG A 44 -17.38 7.48 2.32
N ALA A 45 -18.41 7.50 3.16
CA ALA A 45 -18.46 8.33 4.36
C ALA A 45 -17.38 7.96 5.38
N ARG A 46 -17.08 6.66 5.54
CA ARG A 46 -16.14 6.18 6.56
C ARG A 46 -14.68 6.30 6.13
N TYR A 47 -14.35 5.98 4.88
CA TYR A 47 -12.97 5.79 4.46
C TYR A 47 -12.47 6.78 3.39
N ARG A 48 -13.37 7.55 2.78
CA ARG A 48 -13.03 8.47 1.68
C ARG A 48 -13.18 9.95 2.03
N LEU A 49 -12.81 10.29 3.27
CA LEU A 49 -12.75 11.68 3.77
C LEU A 49 -11.78 12.59 3.00
N PHE A 50 -10.95 12.02 2.12
CA PHE A 50 -10.08 12.77 1.23
C PHE A 50 -10.83 13.35 0.03
N LEU A 51 -12.02 12.85 -0.33
CA LEU A 51 -12.76 13.35 -1.47
C LEU A 51 -13.16 14.81 -1.25
N LEU A 52 -13.01 15.61 -2.30
CA LEU A 52 -13.41 17.00 -2.28
C LEU A 52 -14.94 17.08 -2.43
N PRO A 53 -15.59 18.11 -1.88
CA PRO A 53 -17.01 18.35 -2.11
C PRO A 53 -17.31 18.51 -3.61
N ASP A 54 -18.46 17.99 -4.06
CA ASP A 54 -18.85 17.97 -5.48
C ASP A 54 -19.02 19.38 -6.09
N ASN A 55 -19.14 20.42 -5.24
CA ASN A 55 -19.26 21.82 -5.67
C ASN A 55 -17.92 22.52 -5.96
N MET A 56 -16.79 21.83 -5.78
CA MET A 56 -15.48 22.38 -6.11
C MET A 56 -15.21 22.22 -7.61
N SER A 57 -14.93 23.34 -8.31
CA SER A 57 -14.56 23.29 -9.74
C SER A 57 -13.32 22.40 -9.94
N ALA A 58 -13.29 21.63 -11.02
CA ALA A 58 -12.11 20.86 -11.44
C ALA A 58 -10.87 21.75 -11.60
N ASP A 59 -11.04 23.01 -12.03
CA ASP A 59 -9.96 24.00 -12.15
C ASP A 59 -9.33 24.37 -10.79
N ALA A 60 -10.07 24.18 -9.70
CA ALA A 60 -9.57 24.41 -8.35
C ALA A 60 -8.84 23.18 -7.77
N ASP A 61 -8.95 22.01 -8.40
CA ASP A 61 -8.26 20.79 -8.01
C ASP A 61 -7.06 20.52 -8.92
N TRP A 62 -5.86 20.85 -8.43
CA TRP A 62 -4.60 20.59 -9.16
C TRP A 62 -4.39 19.11 -9.52
N ILE A 63 -5.05 18.18 -8.81
CA ILE A 63 -4.99 16.75 -9.14
C ILE A 63 -5.77 16.44 -10.41
N ALA A 64 -6.86 17.15 -10.68
CA ALA A 64 -7.65 16.97 -11.90
C ALA A 64 -6.88 17.40 -13.16
N SER A 65 -5.88 18.28 -13.03
CA SER A 65 -5.04 18.78 -14.14
C SER A 65 -3.73 18.01 -14.35
N LEU A 66 -3.47 16.93 -13.58
CA LEU A 66 -2.24 16.15 -13.77
C LEU A 66 -2.28 15.37 -15.10
N GLU A 67 -1.14 15.32 -15.80
CA GLU A 67 -0.91 14.36 -16.87
C GLU A 67 -0.65 12.98 -16.24
N LEU A 68 -1.58 12.05 -16.43
CA LEU A 68 -1.53 10.68 -15.90
C LEU A 68 -1.96 9.66 -16.97
N HIS A 69 -1.89 10.01 -18.25
CA HIS A 69 -2.50 9.24 -19.34
C HIS A 69 -1.99 7.80 -19.37
N THR A 70 -0.67 7.62 -19.27
CA THR A 70 -0.06 6.28 -19.33
C THR A 70 -0.60 5.36 -18.23
N ALA A 71 -0.68 5.85 -16.99
CA ALA A 71 -1.22 5.08 -15.87
C ALA A 71 -2.73 4.86 -15.97
N LEU A 72 -3.51 5.87 -16.39
CA LEU A 72 -4.96 5.75 -16.63
C LEU A 72 -5.25 4.68 -17.68
N SER A 73 -4.57 4.74 -18.83
CA SER A 73 -4.73 3.77 -19.92
C SER A 73 -4.30 2.37 -19.51
N MET A 74 -3.27 2.23 -18.67
CA MET A 74 -2.88 0.93 -18.11
C MET A 74 -3.96 0.36 -17.19
N VAL A 75 -4.51 1.15 -16.26
CA VAL A 75 -5.58 0.68 -15.35
C VAL A 75 -6.84 0.33 -16.13
N ASP A 76 -7.24 1.16 -17.08
CA ASP A 76 -8.40 0.91 -17.91
C ASP A 76 -8.25 -0.40 -18.71
N ARG A 77 -7.13 -0.59 -19.41
CA ARG A 77 -6.87 -1.78 -20.22
C ARG A 77 -6.70 -3.06 -19.41
N GLU A 78 -5.99 -2.99 -18.29
CA GLU A 78 -5.64 -4.20 -17.52
C GLU A 78 -6.67 -4.57 -16.46
N ILE A 79 -7.47 -3.61 -15.98
CA ILE A 79 -8.41 -3.83 -14.88
C ILE A 79 -9.86 -3.62 -15.33
N LEU A 80 -10.22 -2.39 -15.71
CA LEU A 80 -11.64 -2.00 -15.88
C LEU A 80 -12.26 -2.63 -17.12
N SER A 81 -11.61 -2.52 -18.27
CA SER A 81 -12.07 -3.09 -19.55
C SER A 81 -12.13 -4.63 -19.53
N ARG A 82 -11.43 -5.27 -18.58
CA ARG A 82 -11.47 -6.72 -18.37
C ARG A 82 -12.57 -7.16 -17.38
N GLY A 83 -13.31 -6.22 -16.79
CA GLY A 83 -14.29 -6.50 -15.75
C GLY A 83 -13.68 -7.02 -14.45
N ALA A 84 -12.39 -6.77 -14.20
CA ALA A 84 -11.74 -7.16 -12.96
C ALA A 84 -12.05 -6.16 -11.84
N ASP A 85 -12.03 -6.63 -10.60
CA ASP A 85 -12.14 -5.76 -9.43
C ASP A 85 -11.09 -4.66 -9.46
N ARG A 86 -11.49 -3.44 -9.09
CA ARG A 86 -10.56 -2.31 -8.91
C ARG A 86 -9.43 -2.65 -7.95
N LEU A 87 -8.27 -2.04 -8.17
CA LEU A 87 -7.14 -2.16 -7.24
C LEU A 87 -7.52 -1.56 -5.88
N ARG A 88 -7.32 -2.33 -4.82
CA ARG A 88 -7.70 -1.96 -3.45
C ARG A 88 -6.49 -1.40 -2.71
N ILE A 89 -6.52 -0.11 -2.36
CA ILE A 89 -5.41 0.54 -1.67
C ILE A 89 -5.81 0.96 -0.26
N LEU A 90 -5.14 0.41 0.74
CA LEU A 90 -5.25 0.85 2.14
C LEU A 90 -4.25 1.96 2.43
N VAL A 91 -4.72 3.08 2.97
CA VAL A 91 -3.88 4.19 3.39
C VAL A 91 -3.83 4.28 4.91
N LEU A 92 -2.63 4.28 5.48
CA LEU A 92 -2.38 4.42 6.92
C LEU A 92 -1.70 5.76 7.22
N THR A 93 -2.09 6.40 8.33
CA THR A 93 -1.55 7.71 8.73
C THR A 93 -0.96 7.67 10.14
N GLY A 94 0.13 8.42 10.38
CA GLY A 94 0.90 8.35 11.63
C GLY A 94 0.64 9.46 12.64
N SER A 95 -0.49 10.17 12.58
CA SER A 95 -0.74 11.26 13.54
C SER A 95 -2.23 11.53 13.75
N LEU A 96 -2.60 11.62 15.02
CA LEU A 96 -3.95 11.93 15.51
C LEU A 96 -4.17 13.43 15.78
N ARG A 97 -3.19 14.29 15.44
CA ARG A 97 -3.35 15.75 15.60
C ARG A 97 -4.52 16.26 14.75
N THR A 98 -5.24 17.24 15.27
CA THR A 98 -6.33 17.93 14.53
C THR A 98 -5.86 18.39 13.16
N ARG A 99 -4.71 19.07 13.12
CA ARG A 99 -4.01 19.40 11.86
C ARG A 99 -2.78 18.52 11.70
N SER A 100 -2.95 17.41 10.98
CA SER A 100 -1.93 16.39 10.76
C SER A 100 -1.41 16.44 9.32
N TYR A 101 -0.16 16.90 9.13
CA TYR A 101 0.44 16.97 7.78
C TYR A 101 0.64 15.60 7.13
N SER A 102 0.84 14.52 7.91
CA SER A 102 0.87 13.17 7.36
C SER A 102 -0.51 12.75 6.85
N ARG A 103 -1.59 13.16 7.52
CA ARG A 103 -2.96 12.92 7.03
C ARG A 103 -3.26 13.76 5.78
N LEU A 104 -2.83 15.02 5.75
CA LEU A 104 -2.97 15.86 4.55
C LEU A 104 -2.21 15.28 3.35
N LEU A 105 -0.97 14.85 3.54
CA LEU A 105 -0.18 14.18 2.49
C LEU A 105 -0.83 12.87 2.04
N ALA A 106 -1.32 12.07 2.99
CA ALA A 106 -2.05 10.84 2.70
C ALA A 106 -3.32 11.10 1.87
N PHE A 107 -4.05 12.19 2.15
CA PHE A 107 -5.23 12.58 1.39
C PHE A 107 -4.91 13.01 -0.03
N GLU A 108 -3.82 13.76 -0.26
CA GLU A 108 -3.40 14.09 -1.63
C GLU A 108 -3.00 12.82 -2.42
N GLY A 109 -2.25 11.91 -1.79
CA GLY A 109 -1.93 10.61 -2.41
C GLY A 109 -3.19 9.78 -2.70
N ALA A 110 -4.13 9.73 -1.76
CA ALA A 110 -5.41 9.03 -1.92
C ALA A 110 -6.26 9.61 -3.06
N ARG A 111 -6.28 10.93 -3.25
CA ARG A 111 -6.95 11.59 -4.38
C ARG A 111 -6.33 11.19 -5.72
N ILE A 112 -4.99 11.16 -5.82
CA ILE A 112 -4.28 10.72 -7.04
C ILE A 112 -4.63 9.26 -7.34
N LEU A 113 -4.53 8.36 -6.35
CA LEU A 113 -4.86 6.95 -6.49
C LEU A 113 -6.33 6.73 -6.89
N HIS A 114 -7.25 7.49 -6.29
CA HIS A 114 -8.66 7.46 -6.64
C HIS A 114 -8.88 7.90 -8.08
N ARG A 115 -8.25 9.00 -8.53
CA ARG A 115 -8.32 9.45 -9.93
C ARG A 115 -7.79 8.40 -10.90
N LEU A 116 -6.75 7.65 -10.52
CA LEU A 116 -6.21 6.52 -11.28
C LEU A 116 -7.12 5.29 -11.31
N GLY A 117 -8.22 5.29 -10.56
CA GLY A 117 -9.25 4.24 -10.58
C GLY A 117 -9.17 3.21 -9.48
N CYS A 118 -8.34 3.42 -8.46
CA CYS A 118 -8.27 2.55 -7.29
C CYS A 118 -9.49 2.71 -6.36
N ASP A 119 -9.93 1.63 -5.72
CA ASP A 119 -10.74 1.71 -4.50
C ASP A 119 -9.79 2.01 -3.33
N VAL A 120 -9.85 3.24 -2.81
CA VAL A 120 -8.94 3.72 -1.76
C VAL A 120 -9.70 3.85 -0.45
N ARG A 121 -9.14 3.29 0.63
CA ARG A 121 -9.68 3.43 1.99
C ARG A 121 -8.62 3.95 2.95
N VAL A 122 -8.88 5.08 3.59
CA VAL A 122 -8.01 5.64 4.62
C VAL A 122 -8.49 5.18 6.00
N PHE A 123 -7.62 4.50 6.74
CA PHE A 123 -7.93 4.08 8.10
C PHE A 123 -7.75 5.23 9.09
N ASP A 124 -8.77 5.47 9.92
CA ASP A 124 -8.65 6.34 11.09
C ASP A 124 -8.14 5.56 12.30
N ALA A 125 -6.96 5.95 12.81
CA ALA A 125 -6.34 5.30 13.96
C ALA A 125 -6.90 5.78 15.32
N ALA A 126 -7.82 6.75 15.34
CA ALA A 126 -8.47 7.17 16.57
C ALA A 126 -9.17 5.98 17.27
N GLY A 127 -8.93 5.83 18.58
CA GLY A 127 -9.45 4.72 19.38
C GLY A 127 -8.79 3.36 19.13
N LEU A 128 -7.71 3.28 18.34
CA LEU A 128 -6.92 2.06 18.24
C LEU A 128 -6.11 1.87 19.54
N PRO A 129 -6.30 0.74 20.27
CA PRO A 129 -5.60 0.48 21.53
C PRO A 129 -4.12 0.18 21.29
N MET A 130 -3.30 0.31 22.34
CA MET A 130 -1.91 -0.16 22.28
C MET A 130 -1.88 -1.68 22.08
N LYS A 131 -0.89 -2.17 21.33
CA LYS A 131 -0.74 -3.61 21.12
C LYS A 131 -0.57 -4.31 22.47
N ASP A 132 -1.31 -5.41 22.66
CA ASP A 132 -1.34 -6.25 23.86
C ASP A 132 -2.07 -5.65 25.09
N ASP A 133 -2.66 -4.47 24.96
CA ASP A 133 -3.49 -3.85 26.02
C ASP A 133 -4.91 -4.43 26.08
N VAL A 134 -5.42 -4.91 24.95
CA VAL A 134 -6.77 -5.51 24.84
C VAL A 134 -6.77 -6.78 24.00
N ASN A 135 -7.85 -7.56 24.09
CA ASN A 135 -8.07 -8.70 23.21
C ASN A 135 -8.14 -8.25 21.73
N HIS A 136 -7.70 -9.15 20.84
CA HIS A 136 -7.73 -9.01 19.40
C HIS A 136 -9.11 -8.70 18.82
N ASP A 137 -10.20 -8.98 19.53
CA ASP A 137 -11.59 -8.75 19.10
C ASP A 137 -12.04 -7.28 19.18
N HIS A 138 -11.17 -6.36 19.63
CA HIS A 138 -11.47 -4.94 19.66
C HIS A 138 -11.86 -4.41 18.25
N ALA A 139 -12.97 -3.67 18.15
CA ALA A 139 -13.57 -3.28 16.87
C ALA A 139 -12.59 -2.56 15.92
N LYS A 140 -11.75 -1.64 16.44
CA LYS A 140 -10.72 -0.95 15.65
C LYS A 140 -9.60 -1.87 15.16
N VAL A 141 -9.28 -2.92 15.93
CA VAL A 141 -8.26 -3.91 15.55
C VAL A 141 -8.79 -4.79 14.42
N GLN A 142 -10.04 -5.24 14.53
CA GLN A 142 -10.70 -6.01 13.47
C GLN A 142 -10.84 -5.19 12.19
N GLU A 143 -11.31 -3.93 12.28
CA GLU A 143 -11.38 -3.01 11.15
C GLU A 143 -10.03 -2.88 10.42
N LEU A 144 -8.94 -2.63 11.17
CA LEU A 144 -7.61 -2.50 10.59
C LEU A 144 -7.15 -3.79 9.89
N ARG A 145 -7.39 -4.95 10.51
CA ARG A 145 -7.02 -6.27 9.96
C ARG A 145 -7.82 -6.60 8.71
N ASP A 146 -9.11 -6.31 8.71
CA ASP A 146 -9.99 -6.53 7.56
C ASP A 146 -9.61 -5.63 6.39
N LEU A 147 -9.28 -4.36 6.66
CA LEU A 147 -8.74 -3.45 5.64
C LEU A 147 -7.40 -3.94 5.09
N SER A 148 -6.49 -4.42 5.94
CA SER A 148 -5.21 -4.97 5.45
C SER A 148 -5.45 -6.21 4.58
N LYS A 149 -6.33 -7.12 5.01
CA LYS A 149 -6.70 -8.32 4.25
C LYS A 149 -7.34 -7.94 2.91
N TRP A 150 -8.21 -6.93 2.88
CA TRP A 150 -8.89 -6.42 1.70
C TRP A 150 -7.94 -5.79 0.67
N SER A 151 -6.86 -5.16 1.11
CA SER A 151 -5.95 -4.41 0.21
C SER A 151 -5.19 -5.29 -0.78
N ASP A 152 -4.90 -4.77 -1.98
CA ASP A 152 -3.90 -5.30 -2.93
C ASP A 152 -2.55 -4.58 -2.76
N GLY A 153 -2.60 -3.32 -2.32
CA GLY A 153 -1.45 -2.48 -2.02
C GLY A 153 -1.73 -1.51 -0.88
N GLN A 154 -0.69 -0.91 -0.31
CA GLN A 154 -0.84 0.05 0.78
C GLN A 154 -0.02 1.32 0.54
N PHE A 155 -0.47 2.42 1.15
CA PHE A 155 0.26 3.68 1.23
C PHE A 155 0.43 4.10 2.69
N TRP A 156 1.68 4.13 3.15
CA TRP A 156 2.03 4.37 4.54
C TRP A 156 2.63 5.76 4.73
N VAL A 157 1.98 6.60 5.53
CA VAL A 157 2.45 7.98 5.78
C VAL A 157 2.68 8.23 7.26
N SER A 158 3.95 8.26 7.67
CA SER A 158 4.32 8.62 9.05
C SER A 158 4.97 10.00 9.11
N PRO A 159 4.61 10.86 10.06
CA PRO A 159 5.50 11.94 10.46
C PRO A 159 6.83 11.38 10.97
N GLU A 160 7.84 12.25 11.00
CA GLU A 160 9.04 12.04 11.79
C GLU A 160 8.88 12.76 13.14
N GLN A 161 8.96 12.01 14.23
CA GLN A 161 8.91 12.53 15.59
C GLN A 161 10.13 12.03 16.36
N HIS A 162 10.87 12.95 16.96
CA HIS A 162 12.17 12.66 17.60
C HIS A 162 13.12 11.86 16.70
N GLY A 163 13.13 12.16 15.40
CA GLY A 163 14.01 11.51 14.41
C GLY A 163 13.59 10.09 14.01
N ALA A 164 12.39 9.62 14.37
CA ALA A 164 11.91 8.26 14.06
C ALA A 164 10.45 8.25 13.58
N LEU A 165 9.99 7.09 13.10
CA LEU A 165 8.57 6.87 12.81
C LEU A 165 7.74 6.95 14.09
N THR A 166 6.47 7.36 13.97
CA THR A 166 5.63 7.64 15.15
C THR A 166 5.12 6.36 15.83
N GLY A 167 4.94 6.42 17.16
CA GLY A 167 4.30 5.34 17.90
C GLY A 167 2.89 5.01 17.38
N VAL A 168 2.11 6.04 17.01
CA VAL A 168 0.78 5.87 16.37
C VAL A 168 0.86 5.01 15.12
N PHE A 169 1.86 5.24 14.26
CA PHE A 169 2.06 4.44 13.07
C PHE A 169 2.50 3.02 13.42
N LYS A 170 3.46 2.88 14.34
CA LYS A 170 4.01 1.59 14.74
C LYS A 170 2.93 0.67 15.33
N THR A 171 2.07 1.20 16.19
CA THR A 171 0.96 0.46 16.81
C THR A 171 0.02 -0.13 15.76
N GLN A 172 -0.28 0.60 14.67
CA GLN A 172 -1.08 0.07 13.56
C GLN A 172 -0.43 -1.18 12.93
N ILE A 173 0.87 -1.10 12.60
CA ILE A 173 1.58 -2.24 12.00
C ILE A 173 1.66 -3.42 12.97
N ASP A 174 1.85 -3.17 14.27
CA ASP A 174 1.93 -4.21 15.30
C ASP A 174 0.62 -5.00 15.48
N TRP A 175 -0.52 -4.39 15.14
CA TRP A 175 -1.80 -5.08 15.13
C TRP A 175 -2.03 -5.99 13.92
N ILE A 176 -1.25 -5.83 12.84
CA ILE A 176 -1.36 -6.62 11.61
C ILE A 176 -0.44 -7.85 11.73
N PRO A 177 -0.97 -9.07 11.85
CA PRO A 177 -0.13 -10.26 11.99
C PRO A 177 0.40 -10.72 10.63
N LEU A 178 1.55 -11.40 10.62
CA LEU A 178 2.07 -12.08 9.42
C LEU A 178 1.23 -13.29 9.00
N SER A 179 0.44 -13.87 9.92
CA SER A 179 -0.46 -14.98 9.67
C SER A 179 -1.68 -14.89 10.58
N THR A 180 -2.86 -15.18 10.05
CA THR A 180 -4.02 -15.60 10.84
C THR A 180 -4.57 -16.87 10.21
N GLY A 181 -4.20 -18.03 10.77
CA GLY A 181 -4.41 -19.31 10.10
C GLY A 181 -3.68 -19.36 8.75
N SER A 182 -4.41 -19.65 7.67
CA SER A 182 -3.91 -19.65 6.28
C SER A 182 -3.81 -18.25 5.66
N VAL A 183 -4.46 -17.23 6.23
CA VAL A 183 -4.51 -15.89 5.66
C VAL A 183 -3.24 -15.11 5.98
N ARG A 184 -2.66 -14.48 4.96
CA ARG A 184 -1.49 -13.60 5.06
C ARG A 184 -1.91 -12.16 4.70
N PRO A 185 -2.21 -11.28 5.68
CA PRO A 185 -2.81 -9.96 5.44
C PRO A 185 -1.93 -8.93 4.72
N THR A 186 -0.63 -9.16 4.60
CA THR A 186 0.31 -8.23 3.93
C THR A 186 1.21 -8.88 2.89
N GLN A 187 1.44 -10.20 2.98
CA GLN A 187 2.39 -10.89 2.13
C GLN A 187 2.04 -10.71 0.64
N GLY A 188 3.05 -10.34 -0.16
CA GLY A 188 2.94 -10.20 -1.61
C GLY A 188 2.31 -8.89 -2.08
N ARG A 189 1.71 -8.09 -1.18
CA ARG A 189 1.09 -6.80 -1.53
C ARG A 189 2.14 -5.74 -1.83
N THR A 190 1.80 -4.75 -2.65
CA THR A 190 2.67 -3.60 -2.94
C THR A 190 2.60 -2.56 -1.83
N LEU A 191 3.67 -1.77 -1.65
CA LEU A 191 3.73 -0.74 -0.62
C LEU A 191 4.43 0.52 -1.13
N ALA A 192 3.79 1.67 -1.00
CA ALA A 192 4.44 2.97 -1.06
C ALA A 192 4.62 3.56 0.35
N VAL A 193 5.74 4.24 0.58
CA VAL A 193 6.04 4.88 1.86
C VAL A 193 6.28 6.37 1.67
N ALA A 194 5.77 7.17 2.61
CA ALA A 194 6.01 8.60 2.66
C ALA A 194 6.22 9.09 4.10
N GLN A 195 6.93 10.21 4.23
CA GLN A 195 7.01 10.94 5.48
C GLN A 195 6.79 12.43 5.33
N VAL A 196 6.47 13.05 6.47
CA VAL A 196 6.52 14.50 6.66
C VAL A 196 7.42 14.84 7.84
N SER A 197 8.13 15.96 7.76
CA SER A 197 8.91 16.50 8.87
C SER A 197 8.53 17.94 9.15
N GLY A 198 8.61 18.36 10.41
CA GLY A 198 8.52 19.77 10.78
C GLY A 198 9.81 20.56 10.53
N GLY A 199 10.95 19.86 10.39
CA GLY A 199 12.27 20.46 10.17
C GLY A 199 12.80 20.23 8.76
N SER A 200 14.13 20.32 8.63
CA SER A 200 14.86 20.01 7.40
C SER A 200 14.59 18.59 6.88
N GLN A 201 14.96 18.35 5.62
CA GLN A 201 14.75 17.06 4.98
C GLN A 201 15.46 15.94 5.74
N SER A 202 14.74 14.83 5.89
CA SER A 202 15.18 13.62 6.57
C SER A 202 14.57 12.42 5.85
N PHE A 203 15.11 11.23 6.10
CA PHE A 203 14.60 9.98 5.54
C PHE A 203 14.43 8.89 6.60
N ASN A 204 14.55 9.23 7.89
CA ASN A 204 14.58 8.23 8.95
C ASN A 204 13.27 7.45 9.04
N ALA A 205 12.13 8.15 8.97
CA ALA A 205 10.83 7.49 9.03
C ALA A 205 10.60 6.60 7.79
N VAL A 206 10.85 7.08 6.56
CA VAL A 206 10.67 6.24 5.35
C VAL A 206 11.64 5.07 5.28
N ASN A 207 12.88 5.21 5.77
CA ASN A 207 13.82 4.11 5.86
C ASN A 207 13.33 3.02 6.80
N ALA A 208 12.82 3.41 7.98
CA ALA A 208 12.24 2.48 8.92
C ALA A 208 10.94 1.84 8.39
N LEU A 209 10.08 2.59 7.69
CA LEU A 209 8.89 2.05 7.03
C LEU A 209 9.24 1.05 5.92
N ARG A 210 10.29 1.30 5.15
CA ARG A 210 10.77 0.38 4.10
C ARG A 210 11.27 -0.93 4.71
N ILE A 211 12.02 -0.85 5.80
CA ILE A 211 12.44 -2.01 6.60
C ILE A 211 11.19 -2.74 7.11
N LEU A 212 10.23 -2.04 7.72
CA LEU A 212 8.97 -2.65 8.17
C LEU A 212 8.21 -3.33 7.03
N GLY A 213 8.09 -2.71 5.86
CA GLY A 213 7.45 -3.29 4.68
C GLY A 213 8.09 -4.61 4.25
N ARG A 214 9.43 -4.69 4.28
CA ARG A 214 10.18 -5.93 4.07
C ARG A 214 9.85 -6.98 5.13
N TRP A 215 9.79 -6.60 6.41
CA TRP A 215 9.35 -7.49 7.50
C TRP A 215 7.92 -8.01 7.28
N MET A 216 7.02 -7.16 6.78
CA MET A 216 5.64 -7.50 6.43
C MET A 216 5.51 -8.27 5.10
N ARG A 217 6.64 -8.63 4.46
CA ARG A 217 6.73 -9.38 3.20
C ARG A 217 6.01 -8.68 2.04
N MET A 218 6.04 -7.34 2.03
CA MET A 218 5.46 -6.49 0.99
C MET A 218 6.52 -6.10 -0.05
N PHE A 219 6.09 -5.85 -1.27
CA PHE A 219 6.93 -5.26 -2.31
C PHE A 219 6.92 -3.73 -2.17
N VAL A 220 7.89 -3.21 -1.43
CA VAL A 220 8.04 -1.77 -1.27
C VAL A 220 8.59 -1.17 -2.55
N ILE A 221 7.81 -0.29 -3.20
CA ILE A 221 8.22 0.34 -4.45
C ILE A 221 9.52 1.14 -4.25
N PRO A 222 10.38 1.27 -5.27
CA PRO A 222 11.62 2.02 -5.17
C PRO A 222 11.41 3.47 -4.75
N ASN A 223 10.43 4.15 -5.33
CA ASN A 223 10.20 5.56 -5.09
C ASN A 223 9.56 5.81 -3.70
N GLN A 224 9.83 7.00 -3.14
CA GLN A 224 9.32 7.40 -1.83
C GLN A 224 9.23 8.92 -1.73
N SER A 225 8.31 9.41 -0.89
CA SER A 225 8.11 10.85 -0.66
C SER A 225 8.59 11.24 0.74
N SER A 226 9.39 12.30 0.84
CA SER A 226 9.78 12.91 2.11
C SER A 226 9.64 14.43 2.02
N VAL A 227 8.64 14.96 2.73
CA VAL A 227 8.28 16.38 2.67
C VAL A 227 8.89 17.12 3.88
N PRO A 228 9.96 17.92 3.68
CA PRO A 228 10.52 18.77 4.72
C PRO A 228 9.61 19.96 5.01
N MET A 229 9.76 20.52 6.21
CA MET A 229 9.06 21.74 6.66
C MET A 229 7.58 21.72 6.25
N ALA A 230 6.88 20.61 6.50
CA ALA A 230 5.58 20.34 5.86
C ALA A 230 4.55 21.45 6.11
N TYR A 231 4.67 22.21 7.20
CA TYR A 231 3.82 23.37 7.48
C TYR A 231 3.89 24.48 6.43
N THR A 232 4.97 24.57 5.64
CA THR A 232 5.12 25.52 4.53
C THR A 232 4.70 24.94 3.18
N GLN A 233 4.35 23.66 3.12
CA GLN A 233 4.05 22.96 1.85
C GLN A 233 2.54 22.81 1.60
N PHE A 234 1.71 23.19 2.57
CA PHE A 234 0.25 23.16 2.46
C PHE A 234 -0.33 24.54 2.65
N THR A 235 -1.40 24.82 1.93
CA THR A 235 -2.20 26.03 2.10
C THR A 235 -2.78 26.13 3.52
N ALA A 236 -3.18 27.35 3.90
CA ALA A 236 -3.87 27.58 5.17
C ALA A 236 -5.16 26.74 5.25
N GLU A 237 -5.60 26.44 6.47
CA GLU A 237 -6.79 25.62 6.72
C GLU A 237 -8.06 26.25 6.13
N ALA A 238 -8.19 27.58 6.26
CA ALA A 238 -9.23 28.38 5.63
C ALA A 238 -9.22 28.31 4.09
N LYS A 239 -8.13 27.84 3.48
CA LYS A 239 -7.97 27.65 2.03
C LYS A 239 -7.96 26.17 1.61
N GLY A 240 -8.40 25.26 2.50
CA GLY A 240 -8.63 23.85 2.18
C GLY A 240 -7.47 22.90 2.45
N SER A 241 -6.36 23.36 3.06
CA SER A 241 -5.21 22.50 3.44
C SER A 241 -4.64 21.64 2.30
N ARG A 242 -4.65 22.17 1.07
CA ARG A 242 -4.11 21.53 -0.14
C ARG A 242 -2.61 21.71 -0.27
N MET A 243 -1.92 20.72 -0.84
CA MET A 243 -0.47 20.77 -1.10
C MET A 243 -0.16 21.77 -2.22
N MET A 244 0.83 22.63 -1.98
CA MET A 244 1.23 23.67 -2.92
C MET A 244 2.21 23.13 -3.99
N PRO A 245 2.34 23.80 -5.15
CA PRO A 245 3.30 23.44 -6.18
C PRO A 245 4.74 23.38 -5.66
N SER A 246 5.38 22.22 -5.77
CA SER A 246 6.80 22.01 -5.46
C SER A 246 7.27 20.67 -6.02
N GLY A 247 8.59 20.47 -6.11
CA GLY A 247 9.14 19.15 -6.49
C GLY A 247 8.77 18.02 -5.51
N ASN A 248 8.41 18.35 -4.26
CA ASN A 248 7.86 17.35 -3.33
C ASN A 248 6.45 16.90 -3.71
N ARG A 249 5.66 17.80 -4.31
CA ARG A 249 4.33 17.49 -4.84
C ARG A 249 4.45 16.58 -6.05
N ASP A 250 5.36 16.91 -6.96
CA ASP A 250 5.60 16.10 -8.17
C ASP A 250 6.11 14.71 -7.77
N ARG A 251 7.03 14.63 -6.79
CA ARG A 251 7.48 13.35 -6.22
C ARG A 251 6.35 12.51 -5.63
N LEU A 252 5.34 13.13 -5.01
CA LEU A 252 4.17 12.39 -4.51
C LEU A 252 3.39 11.77 -5.68
N VAL A 253 3.23 12.50 -6.78
CA VAL A 253 2.58 12.01 -8.01
C VAL A 253 3.35 10.80 -8.55
N ASP A 254 4.67 10.90 -8.69
CA ASP A 254 5.52 9.78 -9.14
C ASP A 254 5.32 8.54 -8.27
N CYS A 255 5.26 8.70 -6.94
CA CYS A 255 5.10 7.59 -6.02
C CYS A 255 3.73 6.90 -6.18
N MET A 256 2.65 7.67 -6.37
CA MET A 256 1.31 7.09 -6.52
C MET A 256 1.13 6.43 -7.88
N GLU A 257 1.69 7.03 -8.93
CA GLU A 257 1.70 6.46 -10.27
C GLU A 257 2.49 5.14 -10.29
N GLU A 258 3.69 5.12 -9.69
CA GLU A 258 4.51 3.92 -9.55
C GLU A 258 3.81 2.84 -8.73
N LEU A 259 3.17 3.19 -7.61
CA LEU A 259 2.39 2.24 -6.81
C LEU A 259 1.32 1.55 -7.65
N VAL A 260 0.56 2.31 -8.45
CA VAL A 260 -0.49 1.75 -9.32
C VAL A 260 0.11 0.83 -10.37
N LYS A 261 1.13 1.28 -11.10
CA LYS A 261 1.82 0.49 -12.13
C LYS A 261 2.33 -0.84 -11.58
N TYR A 262 3.04 -0.82 -10.44
CA TYR A 262 3.52 -2.03 -9.78
C TYR A 262 2.36 -2.94 -9.33
N THR A 263 1.29 -2.37 -8.80
CA THR A 263 0.16 -3.17 -8.30
C THR A 263 -0.56 -3.87 -9.45
N VAL A 264 -0.75 -3.20 -10.60
CA VAL A 264 -1.30 -3.83 -11.82
C VAL A 264 -0.45 -5.03 -12.25
N VAL A 265 0.88 -4.88 -12.28
CA VAL A 265 1.81 -5.95 -12.70
C VAL A 265 1.86 -7.11 -11.70
N MET A 266 1.90 -6.79 -10.41
CA MET A 266 2.19 -7.79 -9.37
C MET A 266 0.96 -8.56 -8.92
N ARG A 267 -0.23 -7.92 -8.87
CA ARG A 267 -1.47 -8.50 -8.31
C ARG A 267 -1.85 -9.86 -8.92
N PRO A 268 -1.79 -10.08 -10.25
CA PRO A 268 -2.10 -11.38 -10.84
C PRO A 268 -1.16 -12.51 -10.39
N SER A 269 0.00 -12.18 -9.83
CA SER A 269 1.08 -13.11 -9.48
C SER A 269 1.31 -13.24 -7.97
N PHE A 270 0.45 -12.68 -7.12
CA PHE A 270 0.65 -12.72 -5.66
C PHE A 270 0.79 -14.14 -5.10
N ASP A 271 -0.02 -15.09 -5.58
CA ASP A 271 0.06 -16.49 -5.15
C ASP A 271 1.38 -17.14 -5.59
N LEU A 272 1.82 -16.86 -6.82
CA LEU A 272 3.10 -17.34 -7.35
C LEU A 272 4.27 -16.82 -6.50
N PHE A 273 4.29 -15.53 -6.15
CA PHE A 273 5.32 -14.95 -5.28
C PHE A 273 5.26 -15.49 -3.84
N GLY A 274 4.11 -15.99 -3.42
CA GLY A 274 3.93 -16.66 -2.13
C GLY A 274 4.45 -18.10 -2.09
N ASP A 275 4.61 -18.76 -3.25
CA ASP A 275 5.01 -20.17 -3.31
C ASP A 275 6.52 -20.37 -3.11
N ARG A 276 6.93 -20.48 -1.85
CA ARG A 276 8.33 -20.63 -1.44
C ARG A 276 8.78 -22.09 -1.40
N TYR A 277 9.97 -22.35 -1.92
CA TYR A 277 10.63 -23.65 -1.86
C TYR A 277 10.70 -24.23 -0.43
N SER A 278 11.16 -23.44 0.55
CA SER A 278 11.29 -23.90 1.93
C SER A 278 9.95 -24.32 2.55
N GLU A 279 8.86 -23.61 2.23
CA GLU A 279 7.52 -23.95 2.71
C GLU A 279 6.97 -25.21 2.00
N ARG A 280 7.34 -25.45 0.73
CA ARG A 280 7.04 -26.71 0.02
C ARG A 280 7.76 -27.89 0.67
N GLU A 281 9.03 -27.73 1.02
CA GLU A 281 9.81 -28.77 1.71
C GLU A 281 9.24 -29.10 3.10
N GLU A 282 8.88 -28.08 3.90
CA GLU A 282 8.23 -28.29 5.19
C GLU A 282 6.91 -29.07 5.06
N ARG A 283 6.08 -28.74 4.06
CA ARG A 283 4.85 -29.49 3.77
C ARG A 283 5.15 -30.94 3.38
N ARG A 284 6.15 -31.18 2.53
CA ARG A 284 6.57 -32.53 2.12
C ARG A 284 6.97 -33.37 3.32
N VAL A 285 7.84 -32.85 4.19
CA VAL A 285 8.31 -33.54 5.40
C VAL A 285 7.14 -33.83 6.35
N LYS A 286 6.21 -32.88 6.53
CA LYS A 286 5.03 -33.08 7.37
C LYS A 286 4.13 -34.19 6.82
N LEU A 287 3.90 -34.22 5.51
CA LEU A 287 3.12 -35.27 4.85
C LEU A 287 3.79 -36.65 4.96
N GLU A 288 5.12 -36.73 4.84
CA GLU A 288 5.86 -37.98 5.02
C GLU A 288 5.75 -38.52 6.45
N LYS A 289 5.85 -37.65 7.46
CA LYS A 289 5.65 -38.02 8.87
C LYS A 289 4.22 -38.49 9.13
N GLU A 290 3.24 -37.80 8.57
CA GLU A 290 1.82 -38.15 8.69
C GLU A 290 1.53 -39.53 8.08
N LYS A 291 2.04 -39.80 6.88
CA LYS A 291 1.90 -41.11 6.23
C LYS A 291 2.47 -42.24 7.10
N LYS A 292 3.67 -42.05 7.63
CA LYS A 292 4.31 -43.02 8.54
C LYS A 292 3.51 -43.25 9.81
N ARG A 293 2.91 -42.20 10.39
CA ARG A 293 2.04 -42.34 11.58
C ARG A 293 0.81 -43.18 11.27
N VAL A 294 0.12 -42.88 10.16
CA VAL A 294 -1.08 -43.61 9.74
C VAL A 294 -0.75 -45.08 9.42
N GLU A 295 0.40 -45.35 8.81
CA GLU A 295 0.87 -46.73 8.58
C GLU A 295 1.10 -47.49 9.88
N LEU A 296 1.77 -46.87 10.86
CA LEU A 296 1.99 -47.46 12.20
C LEU A 296 0.68 -47.71 12.96
N GLU A 297 -0.28 -46.77 12.91
CA GLU A 297 -1.59 -46.92 13.55
C GLU A 297 -2.37 -48.11 12.95
N LYS A 298 -2.37 -48.25 11.62
CA LYS A 298 -2.99 -49.40 10.95
C LYS A 298 -2.32 -50.72 11.30
N GLU A 299 -0.99 -50.73 11.40
CA GLU A 299 -0.25 -51.93 11.80
C GLU A 299 -0.56 -52.33 13.24
N MET A 300 -0.64 -51.36 14.15
CA MET A 300 -1.04 -51.59 15.55
C MET A 300 -2.49 -52.07 15.67
N GLU A 301 -3.43 -51.54 14.88
CA GLU A 301 -4.81 -52.03 14.83
C GLU A 301 -4.88 -53.47 14.31
N ARG A 302 -4.10 -53.80 13.28
CA ARG A 302 -4.03 -55.17 12.74
C ARG A 302 -3.50 -56.16 13.77
N VAL A 303 -2.42 -55.80 14.48
CA VAL A 303 -1.85 -56.62 15.56
C VAL A 303 -2.84 -56.79 16.73
N LYS A 304 -3.63 -55.77 17.07
CA LYS A 304 -4.68 -55.90 18.09
C LYS A 304 -5.82 -56.82 17.68
N LEU A 305 -6.21 -56.81 16.39
CA LEU A 305 -7.23 -57.71 15.86
C LEU A 305 -6.73 -59.16 15.79
N GLU A 306 -5.47 -59.37 15.39
CA GLU A 306 -4.84 -60.70 15.31
C GLU A 306 -4.47 -61.28 16.69
N GLY A 307 -4.22 -60.43 17.70
CA GLY A 307 -3.85 -60.84 19.07
C GLY A 307 -5.02 -60.98 20.05
N GLY A 308 -6.26 -60.74 19.62
CA GLY A 308 -7.48 -60.87 20.43
C GLY A 308 -8.16 -62.25 20.37
N GLU A 309 -7.60 -63.19 19.61
CA GLU A 309 -8.05 -64.60 19.52
C GLU A 309 -7.09 -65.54 20.27
N LEU A 310 -7.02 -65.42 21.60
CA LEU A 310 -6.44 -66.42 22.52
C LEU A 310 -7.21 -66.37 23.85
#